data_AF-A0A8J9S6D4-F1
#
_entry.id   AF-A0A8J9S6D4-F1
#
_cell.length_a   1.000
_cell.length_b   1.000
_cell.length_c   1.000
_cell.angle_alpha   90.00
_cell.angle_beta   90.00
_cell.angle_gamma   90.00
#
_symmetry.space_group_name_H-M   'P 1'
#
loop_
_entity.id
_entity.type
_entity.pdbx_description
1 polymer ?
#
loop_
_entity_poly.entity_id
_entity_poly.type
_entity_poly.pdbx_seq_one_letter_code
_entity_poly.pdbx_strand_id
1 'polypeptide(L)'
;VPGSPDAHLVTDLPLLSPEEFPTKHWAGHLPASPNNDKYFFYWLFEPEGNYDKDTVPLIIWLNGGPGCSSMDGLFLENGPFRLEMDEDENYQIKAAEHSWHKSPAYTLYIDQPVGTGLSFTTSGHYPSNDELVNVDFYHFIQSFFQLHSDKFVDHRVRNPLWFSGESHAGHYIPSMMNYILKQNDDLKDGDIEIPLAGAAIGNGWT
;
A
#
# COMPACT_ATOMS: atom_id res chain seq x y z
N VAL A 1 -12.18 6.99 -8.49
CA VAL A 1 -12.09 5.76 -7.66
C VAL A 1 -13.13 4.77 -8.15
N PRO A 2 -12.83 3.47 -8.29
CA PRO A 2 -13.84 2.45 -8.62
C PRO A 2 -14.97 2.43 -7.58
N GLY A 3 -16.15 1.93 -7.96
CA GLY A 3 -17.31 1.88 -7.06
C GLY A 3 -17.28 0.75 -6.04
N SER A 4 -16.39 -0.24 -6.19
CA SER A 4 -16.25 -1.38 -5.28
C SER A 4 -14.80 -1.89 -5.27
N PRO A 5 -14.26 -2.33 -4.11
CA PRO A 5 -12.99 -3.05 -4.03
C PRO A 5 -12.89 -4.24 -4.98
N ASP A 6 -14.00 -4.91 -5.28
CA ASP A 6 -14.00 -6.10 -6.14
C ASP A 6 -13.44 -5.84 -7.55
N ALA A 7 -13.48 -4.58 -8.01
CA ALA A 7 -12.85 -4.18 -9.28
C ALA A 7 -11.32 -4.36 -9.28
N HIS A 8 -10.71 -4.39 -8.10
CA HIS A 8 -9.28 -4.61 -7.89
C HIS A 8 -8.99 -5.99 -7.29
N LEU A 9 -9.98 -6.85 -7.08
CA LEU A 9 -9.75 -8.20 -6.52
C LEU A 9 -8.92 -9.02 -7.50
N VAL A 10 -7.78 -9.53 -7.03
CA VAL A 10 -6.94 -10.42 -7.83
C VAL A 10 -7.50 -11.83 -7.74
N THR A 11 -8.13 -12.29 -8.82
CA THR A 11 -8.73 -13.63 -8.93
C THR A 11 -7.83 -14.66 -9.57
N ASP A 12 -6.79 -14.20 -10.27
CA ASP A 12 -5.81 -15.04 -10.97
C ASP A 12 -4.46 -14.31 -10.96
N LEU A 13 -3.41 -15.01 -10.51
CA LEU A 13 -2.04 -14.53 -10.57
C LEU A 13 -1.22 -15.58 -11.32
N PRO A 14 -0.64 -15.26 -12.49
CA PRO A 14 0.15 -16.23 -13.23
C PRO A 14 1.25 -16.84 -12.36
N LEU A 15 1.48 -18.14 -12.53
CA LEU A 15 2.50 -18.91 -11.81
C LEU A 15 2.21 -19.14 -10.31
N LEU A 16 0.98 -18.86 -9.85
CA LEU A 16 0.52 -19.17 -8.49
C LEU A 16 -0.87 -19.83 -8.56
N SER A 17 -0.99 -21.06 -8.06
CA SER A 17 -2.31 -21.69 -7.96
C SER A 17 -3.14 -21.02 -6.85
N PRO A 18 -4.44 -20.77 -7.04
CA PRO A 18 -5.31 -20.27 -5.98
C PRO A 18 -5.32 -21.15 -4.72
N GLU A 19 -5.04 -22.45 -4.87
CA GLU A 19 -4.93 -23.38 -3.73
C GLU A 19 -3.67 -23.14 -2.89
N GLU A 20 -2.60 -22.61 -3.49
CA GLU A 20 -1.32 -22.32 -2.83
C GLU A 20 -1.37 -21.01 -2.04
N PHE A 21 -2.30 -20.10 -2.38
CA PHE A 21 -2.47 -18.83 -1.70
C PHE A 21 -3.95 -18.43 -1.63
N PRO A 22 -4.70 -18.91 -0.62
CA PRO A 22 -6.13 -18.64 -0.47
C PRO A 22 -6.44 -17.23 0.05
N THR A 23 -5.43 -16.47 0.46
CA THR A 23 -5.58 -15.12 1.03
C THR A 23 -6.09 -14.14 -0.01
N LYS A 24 -7.16 -13.40 0.32
CA LYS A 24 -7.68 -12.36 -0.56
C LYS A 24 -6.72 -11.19 -0.65
N HIS A 25 -6.62 -10.64 -1.85
CA HIS A 25 -5.71 -9.55 -2.15
C HIS A 25 -6.25 -8.70 -3.30
N TRP A 26 -5.90 -7.42 -3.29
CA TRP A 26 -6.39 -6.43 -4.24
C TRP A 26 -5.23 -5.65 -4.81
N ALA A 27 -5.16 -5.53 -6.13
CA ALA A 27 -4.15 -4.76 -6.81
C ALA A 27 -4.77 -3.88 -7.88
N GLY A 28 -4.25 -2.66 -8.03
CA GLY A 28 -4.74 -1.75 -9.05
C GLY A 28 -4.22 -0.34 -8.88
N HIS A 29 -4.70 0.54 -9.75
CA HIS A 29 -4.34 1.95 -9.76
C HIS A 29 -5.43 2.78 -9.10
N LEU A 30 -5.03 3.68 -8.20
CA LEU A 30 -5.92 4.68 -7.61
C LEU A 30 -5.42 6.09 -7.93
N PRO A 31 -6.34 7.06 -8.09
CA PRO A 31 -5.98 8.45 -8.26
C PRO A 31 -5.10 8.94 -7.10
N ALA A 32 -4.03 9.65 -7.46
CA ALA A 32 -3.12 10.32 -6.55
C ALA A 32 -3.13 11.84 -6.78
N SER A 33 -4.13 12.37 -7.50
CA SER A 33 -4.32 13.80 -7.72
C SER A 33 -5.80 14.15 -7.92
N PRO A 34 -6.23 15.39 -7.60
CA PRO A 34 -7.61 15.83 -7.81
C PRO A 34 -8.06 15.77 -9.28
N ASN A 35 -7.12 15.98 -10.20
CA ASN A 35 -7.39 16.03 -11.64
C ASN A 35 -7.38 14.64 -12.29
N ASN A 36 -7.16 13.57 -11.52
CA ASN A 36 -7.03 12.19 -12.01
C ASN A 36 -5.99 12.06 -13.15
N ASP A 37 -4.88 12.78 -13.02
CA ASP A 37 -3.75 12.76 -13.97
C ASP A 37 -2.51 12.07 -13.39
N LYS A 38 -2.59 11.61 -12.13
CA LYS A 38 -1.57 10.83 -11.43
C LYS A 38 -2.24 9.63 -10.77
N TYR A 39 -1.57 8.48 -10.83
CA TYR A 39 -2.09 7.23 -10.29
C TYR A 39 -0.98 6.47 -9.58
N PHE A 40 -1.25 6.03 -8.35
CA PHE A 40 -0.38 5.08 -7.66
C PHE A 40 -0.92 3.67 -7.83
N PHE A 41 -0.02 2.74 -8.11
CA PHE A 41 -0.28 1.31 -8.02
C PHE A 41 -0.13 0.86 -6.57
N TYR A 42 -1.04 0.01 -6.13
CA TYR A 42 -0.98 -0.61 -4.82
C TYR A 42 -1.29 -2.10 -4.89
N TRP A 43 -0.85 -2.83 -3.86
CA TRP A 43 -1.26 -4.21 -3.62
C TRP A 43 -1.55 -4.42 -2.13
N LEU A 44 -2.81 -4.71 -1.81
CA LEU A 44 -3.33 -4.97 -0.47
C LEU A 44 -3.52 -6.47 -0.26
N PHE A 45 -3.16 -6.98 0.92
CA PHE A 45 -3.41 -8.36 1.34
C PHE A 45 -4.19 -8.40 2.65
N GLU A 46 -5.18 -9.30 2.73
CA GLU A 46 -5.83 -9.65 4.00
C GLU A 46 -4.85 -10.41 4.92
N PRO A 47 -5.04 -10.32 6.25
CA PRO A 47 -4.33 -11.18 7.18
C PRO A 47 -4.69 -12.65 6.97
N GLU A 48 -3.72 -13.55 7.12
CA GLU A 48 -3.96 -14.99 7.16
C GLU A 48 -4.63 -15.39 8.48
N GLY A 49 -5.62 -16.30 8.41
CA GLY A 49 -6.25 -16.89 9.57
C GLY A 49 -7.38 -16.05 10.18
N ASN A 50 -7.60 -16.21 11.49
CA ASN A 50 -8.69 -15.55 12.21
C ASN A 50 -8.20 -14.25 12.84
N TYR A 51 -8.93 -13.16 12.60
CA TYR A 51 -8.65 -11.84 13.16
C TYR A 51 -9.96 -11.11 13.45
N ASP A 52 -9.87 -10.14 14.35
CA ASP A 52 -10.99 -9.23 14.65
C ASP A 52 -11.01 -8.10 13.62
N LYS A 53 -12.04 -8.10 12.78
CA LYS A 53 -12.24 -7.12 11.70
C LYS A 53 -12.35 -5.69 12.23
N ASP A 54 -12.79 -5.53 13.47
CA ASP A 54 -13.04 -4.22 14.07
C ASP A 54 -11.76 -3.57 14.64
N THR A 55 -10.67 -4.34 14.76
CA THR A 55 -9.43 -3.88 15.42
C THR A 55 -8.14 -4.19 14.64
N VAL A 56 -8.22 -5.03 13.61
CA VAL A 56 -7.05 -5.47 12.82
C VAL A 56 -6.32 -4.29 12.14
N PRO A 57 -5.04 -4.02 12.41
CA PRO A 57 -4.31 -2.89 11.83
C PRO A 57 -4.19 -2.97 10.30
N LEU A 58 -3.97 -1.80 9.68
CA LEU A 58 -3.42 -1.67 8.33
C LEU A 58 -1.95 -1.27 8.45
N ILE A 59 -1.05 -2.02 7.81
CA ILE A 59 0.38 -1.73 7.72
C ILE A 59 0.71 -1.37 6.29
N ILE A 60 1.17 -0.13 6.07
CA ILE A 60 1.73 0.32 4.80
C ILE A 60 3.20 -0.06 4.73
N TRP A 61 3.66 -0.56 3.59
CA TRP A 61 5.08 -0.74 3.27
C TRP A 61 5.51 0.16 2.10
N LEU A 62 6.61 0.90 2.29
CA LEU A 62 7.23 1.76 1.30
C LEU A 62 8.72 1.43 1.13
N ASN A 63 9.16 1.06 -0.08
CA ASN A 63 10.59 1.07 -0.41
C ASN A 63 11.09 2.51 -0.67
N GLY A 64 12.42 2.67 -0.67
CA GLY A 64 13.11 3.96 -0.78
C GLY A 64 13.55 4.33 -2.21
N GLY A 65 14.86 4.53 -2.38
CA GLY A 65 15.48 4.95 -3.65
C GLY A 65 16.10 6.35 -3.58
N PRO A 66 15.35 7.44 -3.84
CA PRO A 66 13.93 7.52 -4.19
C PRO A 66 13.57 6.88 -5.54
N GLY A 67 12.36 6.33 -5.67
CA GLY A 67 11.84 5.76 -6.93
C GLY A 67 12.01 4.24 -7.09
N CYS A 68 12.39 3.52 -6.03
CA CYS A 68 12.36 2.06 -6.01
C CYS A 68 10.93 1.57 -5.77
N SER A 69 10.53 0.51 -6.48
CA SER A 69 9.18 -0.05 -6.35
C SER A 69 8.99 -0.72 -5.00
N SER A 70 7.81 -0.55 -4.41
CA SER A 70 7.43 -1.29 -3.20
C SER A 70 7.08 -2.76 -3.49
N MET A 71 7.10 -3.16 -4.76
CA MET A 71 7.07 -4.56 -5.16
C MET A 71 8.37 -5.29 -4.79
N ASP A 72 9.47 -4.58 -4.54
CA ASP A 72 10.66 -5.18 -3.93
C ASP A 72 10.31 -5.73 -2.53
N GLY A 73 9.68 -4.91 -1.69
CA GLY A 73 9.14 -5.34 -0.40
C GLY A 73 8.21 -6.56 -0.51
N LEU A 74 7.37 -6.56 -1.54
CA LEU A 74 6.39 -7.61 -1.79
C LEU A 74 7.05 -8.94 -2.17
N PHE A 75 7.93 -8.94 -3.17
CA PHE A 75 8.50 -10.15 -3.77
C PHE A 75 9.84 -10.59 -3.18
N LEU A 76 10.56 -9.70 -2.48
CA LEU A 76 11.94 -9.95 -2.05
C LEU A 76 12.12 -9.87 -0.53
N GLU A 77 11.21 -9.21 0.20
CA GLU A 77 11.44 -8.91 1.63
C GLU A 77 10.37 -9.49 2.57
N ASN A 78 9.26 -8.78 2.80
CA ASN A 78 8.27 -9.11 3.83
C ASN A 78 6.89 -9.48 3.25
N GLY A 79 6.71 -9.33 1.94
CA GLY A 79 5.48 -9.72 1.28
C GLY A 79 5.31 -11.21 1.07
N PRO A 80 4.11 -11.59 0.59
CA PRO A 80 3.64 -12.97 0.58
C PRO A 80 4.30 -13.82 -0.49
N PHE A 81 4.98 -13.23 -1.47
CA PHE A 81 5.42 -13.95 -2.66
C PHE A 81 6.94 -13.97 -2.78
N ARG A 82 7.44 -15.06 -3.36
CA ARG A 82 8.81 -15.17 -3.87
C ARG A 82 8.76 -15.65 -5.30
N LEU A 83 9.51 -14.98 -6.17
CA LEU A 83 9.77 -15.48 -7.52
C LEU A 83 10.98 -16.40 -7.46
N GLU A 84 10.74 -17.68 -7.73
CA GLU A 84 11.78 -18.71 -7.72
C GLU A 84 11.87 -19.36 -9.10
N MET A 85 12.99 -20.03 -9.35
CA MET A 85 13.20 -20.85 -10.53
C MET A 85 13.32 -22.30 -10.07
N ASP A 86 12.59 -23.23 -10.69
CA ASP A 86 12.72 -24.66 -10.42
C ASP A 86 13.98 -25.27 -11.05
N GLU A 87 14.17 -26.59 -10.86
CA GLU A 87 15.32 -27.32 -11.39
C GLU A 87 15.35 -27.37 -12.94
N ASP A 88 14.20 -27.15 -13.59
CA ASP A 88 14.00 -27.16 -15.03
C ASP A 88 14.03 -25.74 -15.64
N GLU A 89 14.51 -24.75 -14.90
CA GLU A 89 14.61 -23.33 -15.29
C GLU A 89 13.24 -22.63 -15.54
N ASN A 90 12.15 -23.15 -14.97
CA ASN A 90 10.84 -22.49 -15.04
C ASN A 90 10.62 -21.57 -13.84
N TYR A 91 10.08 -20.38 -14.10
CA TYR A 91 9.67 -19.47 -13.05
C TYR A 91 8.40 -19.95 -12.35
N GLN A 92 8.37 -19.81 -11.02
CA GLN A 92 7.22 -20.08 -10.17
C GLN A 92 7.10 -19.00 -9.10
N ILE A 93 5.87 -18.70 -8.69
CA ILE A 93 5.62 -17.87 -7.50
C ILE A 93 5.30 -18.81 -6.35
N LYS A 94 6.00 -18.65 -5.22
CA LYS A 94 5.70 -19.38 -3.98
C LYS A 94 5.29 -18.44 -2.87
N ALA A 95 4.42 -18.95 -1.99
CA ALA A 95 4.08 -18.29 -0.74
C ALA A 95 5.30 -18.26 0.20
N ALA A 96 5.65 -17.09 0.70
CA ALA A 96 6.77 -16.89 1.60
C ALA A 96 6.44 -17.38 3.03
N GLU A 97 7.36 -18.12 3.65
CA GLU A 97 7.17 -18.68 4.98
C GLU A 97 6.97 -17.60 6.06
N HIS A 98 7.71 -16.50 5.98
CA HIS A 98 7.76 -15.43 6.99
C HIS A 98 7.19 -14.10 6.51
N SER A 99 6.13 -14.12 5.70
CA SER A 99 5.49 -12.89 5.26
C SER A 99 4.69 -12.20 6.38
N TRP A 100 4.64 -10.88 6.34
CA TRP A 100 3.92 -10.06 7.31
C TRP A 100 2.39 -10.23 7.25
N HIS A 101 1.82 -10.64 6.11
CA HIS A 101 0.37 -10.94 6.04
C HIS A 101 -0.03 -12.12 6.94
N LYS A 102 0.93 -12.93 7.43
CA LYS A 102 0.68 -13.99 8.41
C LYS A 102 0.48 -13.46 9.84
N SER A 103 0.79 -12.18 10.07
CA SER A 103 0.43 -11.48 11.30
C SER A 103 -1.02 -10.98 11.19
N PRO A 104 -1.72 -10.73 12.31
CA PRO A 104 -3.08 -10.19 12.28
C PRO A 104 -3.07 -8.70 11.88
N ALA A 105 -2.75 -8.42 10.62
CA ALA A 105 -2.68 -7.10 10.01
C ALA A 105 -2.92 -7.20 8.50
N TYR A 106 -3.64 -6.22 7.94
CA TYR A 106 -3.61 -5.99 6.50
C TYR A 106 -2.24 -5.43 6.12
N THR A 107 -1.66 -5.88 5.02
CA THR A 107 -0.40 -5.32 4.48
C THR A 107 -0.64 -4.67 3.13
N LEU A 108 -0.19 -3.43 2.98
CA LEU A 108 -0.41 -2.59 1.80
C LEU A 108 0.93 -2.10 1.23
N TYR A 109 1.28 -2.57 0.04
CA TYR A 109 2.48 -2.15 -0.70
C TYR A 109 2.10 -1.09 -1.71
N ILE A 110 2.82 0.04 -1.75
CA ILE A 110 2.45 1.19 -2.60
C ILE A 110 3.66 1.64 -3.41
N ASP A 111 3.54 1.64 -4.73
CA ASP A 111 4.53 2.27 -5.59
C ASP A 111 4.35 3.79 -5.55
N GLN A 112 5.32 4.49 -4.98
CA GLN A 112 5.32 5.95 -4.86
C GLN A 112 6.77 6.47 -4.88
N PRO A 113 7.01 7.72 -5.32
CA PRO A 113 6.07 8.68 -5.90
C PRO A 113 5.63 8.29 -7.33
N VAL A 114 4.83 9.13 -7.99
CA VAL A 114 4.41 8.90 -9.39
C VAL A 114 5.64 8.67 -10.29
N GLY A 115 5.58 7.69 -11.18
CA GLY A 115 6.73 7.25 -11.99
C GLY A 115 7.50 6.07 -11.40
N THR A 116 7.27 5.72 -10.13
CA THR A 116 7.86 4.55 -9.48
C THR A 116 7.12 3.28 -9.89
N GLY A 117 7.83 2.24 -10.29
CA GLY A 117 7.25 0.93 -10.60
C GLY A 117 6.08 1.03 -11.58
N LEU A 118 4.89 0.61 -11.14
CA LEU A 118 3.67 0.63 -11.94
C LEU A 118 2.87 1.95 -11.82
N SER A 119 3.31 2.90 -11.00
CA SER A 119 2.65 4.20 -10.79
C SER A 119 2.98 5.19 -11.90
N PHE A 120 1.98 5.90 -12.43
CA PHE A 120 2.14 6.70 -13.64
C PHE A 120 1.38 8.03 -13.60
N THR A 121 1.76 8.95 -14.48
CA THR A 121 1.03 10.19 -14.77
C THR A 121 0.65 10.24 -16.24
N THR A 122 -0.52 10.79 -16.54
CA THR A 122 -0.98 11.04 -17.92
C THR A 122 -0.60 12.43 -18.43
N SER A 123 -0.24 13.35 -17.55
CA SER A 123 0.17 14.72 -17.90
C SER A 123 1.69 14.87 -18.06
N GLY A 124 2.47 13.89 -17.62
CA GLY A 124 3.94 13.93 -17.63
C GLY A 124 4.54 14.75 -16.49
N HIS A 125 3.72 15.19 -15.52
CA HIS A 125 4.18 15.96 -14.37
C HIS A 125 4.53 15.05 -13.20
N TYR A 126 5.83 14.90 -12.96
CA TYR A 126 6.38 14.22 -11.79
C TYR A 126 6.54 15.20 -10.63
N PRO A 127 6.36 14.77 -9.36
CA PRO A 127 6.59 15.64 -8.21
C PRO A 127 8.06 16.06 -8.16
N SER A 128 8.30 17.37 -8.02
CA SER A 128 9.65 17.96 -8.05
C SER A 128 10.24 18.22 -6.66
N ASN A 129 9.49 17.94 -5.59
CA ASN A 129 9.88 18.11 -4.21
C ASN A 129 9.01 17.26 -3.27
N ASP A 130 9.43 17.12 -2.02
CA ASP A 130 8.77 16.30 -1.00
C ASP A 130 7.34 16.75 -0.68
N GLU A 131 7.05 18.05 -0.76
CA GLU A 131 5.70 18.58 -0.51
C GLU A 131 4.71 18.05 -1.56
N LEU A 132 5.10 18.04 -2.83
CA LEU A 132 4.27 17.48 -3.90
C LEU A 132 4.14 15.95 -3.77
N VAL A 133 5.17 15.26 -3.28
CA VAL A 133 5.08 13.82 -2.96
C VAL A 133 4.04 13.59 -1.87
N ASN A 134 4.05 14.40 -0.81
CA ASN A 134 3.08 14.31 0.29
C ASN A 134 1.64 14.60 -0.17
N VAL A 135 1.45 15.64 -1.00
CA VAL A 135 0.14 15.98 -1.59
C VAL A 135 -0.39 14.80 -2.40
N ASP A 136 0.44 14.25 -3.29
CA ASP A 136 0.03 13.13 -4.15
C ASP A 136 -0.32 11.88 -3.30
N PHE A 137 0.52 11.57 -2.30
CA PHE A 137 0.28 10.45 -1.39
C PHE A 137 -0.99 10.64 -0.55
N TYR A 138 -1.27 11.84 -0.06
CA TYR A 138 -2.48 12.13 0.68
C TYR A 138 -3.74 11.93 -0.18
N HIS A 139 -3.70 12.38 -1.44
CA HIS A 139 -4.81 12.11 -2.37
C HIS A 139 -5.00 10.61 -2.65
N PHE A 140 -3.90 9.86 -2.77
CA PHE A 140 -3.96 8.42 -2.91
C PHE A 140 -4.58 7.76 -1.67
N ILE A 141 -4.14 8.12 -0.45
CA ILE A 141 -4.64 7.45 0.76
C ILE A 141 -6.12 7.74 0.99
N GLN A 142 -6.59 8.96 0.70
CA GLN A 142 -8.03 9.28 0.68
C GLN A 142 -8.79 8.38 -0.32
N SER A 143 -8.27 8.23 -1.54
CA SER A 143 -8.86 7.35 -2.56
C SER A 143 -8.90 5.88 -2.14
N PHE A 144 -7.84 5.41 -1.45
CA PHE A 144 -7.74 4.05 -0.93
C PHE A 144 -8.78 3.79 0.17
N PHE A 145 -8.86 4.67 1.18
CA PHE A 145 -9.85 4.55 2.25
C PHE A 145 -11.28 4.68 1.73
N GLN A 146 -11.52 5.50 0.69
CA GLN A 146 -12.82 5.57 0.02
C GLN A 146 -13.18 4.23 -0.63
N LEU A 147 -12.27 3.63 -1.40
CA LEU A 147 -12.50 2.36 -2.06
C LEU A 147 -12.76 1.23 -1.06
N HIS A 148 -11.89 1.10 -0.04
CA HIS A 148 -11.95 0.05 0.99
C HIS A 148 -12.67 0.51 2.26
N SER A 149 -13.68 1.37 2.11
CA SER A 149 -14.44 1.92 3.23
C SER A 149 -15.18 0.86 4.04
N ASP A 150 -15.54 -0.27 3.40
CA ASP A 150 -16.11 -1.45 4.05
C ASP A 150 -15.19 -2.11 5.08
N LYS A 151 -13.87 -1.88 4.96
CA LYS A 151 -12.84 -2.44 5.85
C LYS A 151 -12.30 -1.43 6.84
N PHE A 152 -12.16 -0.16 6.44
CA PHE A 152 -11.33 0.81 7.19
C PHE A 152 -12.05 2.09 7.64
N VAL A 153 -13.33 2.31 7.27
CA VAL A 153 -14.04 3.59 7.50
C VAL A 153 -15.37 3.41 8.26
N ASP A 154 -15.75 2.20 8.69
CA ASP A 154 -16.92 2.05 9.57
C ASP A 154 -16.65 2.78 10.90
N HIS A 155 -17.51 3.73 11.25
CA HIS A 155 -17.47 4.54 12.46
C HIS A 155 -17.40 3.75 13.79
N ARG A 156 -17.63 2.44 13.77
CA ARG A 156 -17.45 1.54 14.92
C ARG A 156 -16.07 0.87 14.99
N VAL A 157 -15.29 1.03 13.92
CA VAL A 157 -14.08 0.26 13.60
C VAL A 157 -13.00 1.25 13.19
N ARG A 158 -12.08 1.55 14.10
CA ARG A 158 -10.94 2.44 13.82
C ARG A 158 -9.66 1.62 13.79
N ASN A 159 -9.46 0.87 12.71
CA ASN A 159 -8.25 0.08 12.50
C ASN A 159 -7.03 1.02 12.53
N PRO A 160 -6.04 0.77 13.40
CA PRO A 160 -4.86 1.63 13.46
C PRO A 160 -4.04 1.50 12.18
N LEU A 161 -3.64 2.64 11.61
CA LEU A 161 -2.74 2.71 10.46
C LEU A 161 -1.29 2.85 10.90
N TRP A 162 -0.47 1.88 10.52
CA TRP A 162 0.97 1.89 10.74
C TRP A 162 1.73 2.10 9.43
N PHE A 163 2.74 2.97 9.47
CA PHE A 163 3.69 3.09 8.37
C PHE A 163 4.88 2.18 8.60
N SER A 164 5.39 1.59 7.53
CA SER A 164 6.64 0.88 7.53
C SER A 164 7.35 1.03 6.20
N GLY A 165 8.65 0.80 6.19
CA GLY A 165 9.44 0.91 4.97
C GLY A 165 10.92 0.95 5.26
N GLU A 166 11.70 1.12 4.20
CA GLU A 166 13.16 1.10 4.28
C GLU A 166 13.86 2.18 3.46
N SER A 167 15.15 2.40 3.75
CA SER A 167 16.02 3.28 2.97
C SER A 167 15.48 4.72 2.94
N HIS A 168 15.29 5.33 1.77
CA HIS A 168 14.71 6.67 1.61
C HIS A 168 13.28 6.81 2.17
N ALA A 169 12.61 5.71 2.52
CA ALA A 169 11.38 5.77 3.32
C ALA A 169 11.59 6.42 4.70
N GLY A 170 12.85 6.50 5.18
CA GLY A 170 13.23 7.32 6.33
C GLY A 170 12.93 8.82 6.18
N HIS A 171 12.90 9.34 4.95
CA HIS A 171 12.41 10.68 4.64
C HIS A 171 10.91 10.69 4.32
N TYR A 172 10.43 9.71 3.54
CA TYR A 172 9.01 9.66 3.14
C TYR A 172 8.07 9.54 4.33
N ILE A 173 8.30 8.57 5.21
CA ILE A 173 7.36 8.22 6.27
C ILE A 173 7.12 9.37 7.24
N PRO A 174 8.14 10.00 7.86
CA PRO A 174 7.91 11.12 8.77
C PRO A 174 7.25 12.32 8.07
N SER A 175 7.65 12.61 6.83
CA SER A 175 7.12 13.72 6.04
C SER A 175 5.63 13.52 5.71
N MET A 176 5.26 12.34 5.22
CA MET A 176 3.88 11.96 4.90
C MET A 176 2.99 11.91 6.14
N MET A 177 3.48 11.32 7.24
CA MET A 177 2.72 11.28 8.50
C MET A 177 2.45 12.69 9.04
N ASN A 178 3.45 13.57 9.04
CA ASN A 178 3.27 14.97 9.43
C ASN A 178 2.28 15.70 8.53
N TYR A 179 2.31 15.45 7.22
CA TYR A 179 1.32 16.01 6.29
C TYR A 179 -0.09 15.51 6.61
N ILE A 180 -0.28 14.21 6.80
CA ILE A 180 -1.57 13.60 7.17
C ILE A 180 -2.11 14.17 8.49
N LEU A 181 -1.27 14.33 9.52
CA LEU A 181 -1.70 14.94 10.79
C LEU A 181 -2.26 16.36 10.58
N LYS A 182 -1.57 17.18 9.78
CA LYS A 182 -2.05 18.54 9.46
C LYS A 182 -3.36 18.52 8.68
N GLN A 183 -3.56 17.56 7.78
CA GLN A 183 -4.82 17.42 7.06
C GLN A 183 -5.95 16.91 7.96
N ASN A 184 -5.65 16.00 8.90
CA ASN A 184 -6.61 15.55 9.90
C ASN A 184 -7.05 16.70 10.84
N ASP A 185 -6.17 17.65 11.14
CA ASP A 185 -6.52 18.85 11.93
C ASP A 185 -7.40 19.86 11.17
N ASP A 186 -7.47 19.77 9.84
CA ASP A 186 -8.18 20.69 8.96
C ASP A 186 -9.08 19.96 7.92
N LEU A 187 -9.72 18.86 8.37
CA LEU A 187 -10.58 18.02 7.52
C LEU A 187 -11.66 18.85 6.81
N LYS A 188 -11.82 18.60 5.51
CA LYS A 188 -12.89 19.18 4.70
C LYS A 188 -14.09 18.23 4.65
N ASP A 189 -15.24 18.78 4.25
CA ASP A 189 -16.44 17.98 4.06
C ASP A 189 -16.18 16.86 3.03
N GLY A 190 -16.30 15.61 3.48
CA GLY A 190 -16.07 14.42 2.67
C GLY A 190 -14.68 13.80 2.80
N ASP A 191 -13.74 14.45 3.50
CA ASP A 191 -12.44 13.85 3.83
C ASP A 191 -12.59 12.77 4.89
N ILE A 192 -11.75 11.75 4.81
CA ILE A 192 -11.66 10.65 5.78
C ILE A 192 -10.52 10.97 6.75
N GLU A 193 -10.80 11.00 8.06
CA GLU A 193 -9.76 11.08 9.08
C GLU A 193 -8.88 9.82 9.02
N ILE A 194 -7.58 9.98 8.74
CA ILE A 194 -6.67 8.84 8.62
C ILE A 194 -6.16 8.45 10.02
N PRO A 195 -6.41 7.21 10.50
CA PRO A 195 -6.16 6.82 11.89
C PRO A 195 -4.70 6.42 12.16
N LEU A 196 -3.77 7.37 12.02
CA LEU A 196 -2.34 7.14 12.27
C LEU A 196 -2.07 6.62 13.68
N ALA A 197 -1.29 5.53 13.78
CA ALA A 197 -0.90 4.91 15.04
C ALA A 197 0.61 4.97 15.30
N GLY A 198 1.44 4.79 14.27
CA GLY A 198 2.90 4.80 14.43
C GLY A 198 3.67 4.40 13.17
N ALA A 199 4.99 4.27 13.31
CA ALA A 199 5.87 3.87 12.22
C ALA A 199 7.03 2.96 12.65
N ALA A 200 7.50 2.12 11.73
CA ALA A 200 8.73 1.33 11.86
C ALA A 200 9.59 1.46 10.58
N ILE A 201 10.82 1.96 10.70
CA ILE A 201 11.67 2.29 9.55
C ILE A 201 12.94 1.43 9.60
N GLY A 202 13.11 0.54 8.63
CA GLY A 202 14.30 -0.29 8.48
C GLY A 202 15.41 0.46 7.76
N ASN A 203 16.61 0.53 8.35
CA ASN A 203 17.80 1.09 7.70
C ASN A 203 17.57 2.46 7.02
N GLY A 204 16.80 3.33 7.67
CA GLY A 204 16.36 4.59 7.09
C GLY A 204 17.51 5.56 6.79
N TRP A 205 17.40 6.27 5.66
CA TRP A 205 18.11 7.53 5.43
C TRP A 205 17.27 8.65 6.06
N THR A 206 17.82 9.36 7.05
CA THR A 206 17.07 10.30 7.91
C THR A 206 17.73 11.65 7.99
#